data_AF-A0A1L9TTC4-F1
#
_entry.id   AF-A0A1L9TTC4-F1
#
_cell.length_a   1.000
_cell.length_b   1.000
_cell.length_c   1.000
_cell.angle_alpha   90.00
_cell.angle_beta   90.00
_cell.angle_gamma   90.00
#
_symmetry.space_group_name_H-M   'P 1'
#
loop_
_entity.id
_entity.type
_entity.pdbx_description
1 polymer ?
#
loop_
_entity_poly.entity_id
_entity_poly.type
_entity_poly.pdbx_seq_one_letter_code
_entity_poly.pdbx_strand_id
1 'polypeptide(L)'
;MMKQTRLSLSNFDYAASQQKHRRKNTIYKRAAEYSLECKADTLVAIQIRKTGEIYVFDSTGGRWLGALSRLDGCYPRPIPVTMEDIIPGI
;
A
#
# COMPACT_ATOMS: atom_id res chain seq x y z
N MET A 1 33.53 -27.30 15.68
CA MET A 1 33.32 -25.85 15.46
C MET A 1 32.17 -25.70 14.47
N MET A 2 30.93 -25.49 14.95
CA MET A 2 29.75 -25.34 14.09
C MET A 2 28.73 -24.38 14.70
N LYS A 3 28.04 -23.67 13.79
CA LYS A 3 26.80 -22.89 13.92
C LYS A 3 26.96 -21.38 14.07
N GLN A 4 27.18 -20.72 12.93
CA GLN A 4 26.85 -19.30 12.78
C GLN A 4 26.23 -19.05 11.40
N THR A 5 25.02 -19.56 11.18
CA THR A 5 24.31 -19.42 9.89
C THR A 5 22.80 -19.19 10.03
N ARG A 6 22.25 -19.14 11.26
CA ARG A 6 20.80 -18.95 11.48
C ARG A 6 20.33 -17.51 11.69
N LEU A 7 21.23 -16.57 11.99
CA LEU A 7 20.86 -15.16 12.25
C LEU A 7 20.80 -14.28 10.99
N SER A 8 21.42 -14.70 9.88
CA SER A 8 21.48 -13.91 8.65
C SER A 8 20.22 -13.98 7.79
N LEU A 9 19.53 -15.13 7.78
CA LEU A 9 18.30 -15.35 7.01
C LEU A 9 17.13 -14.50 7.54
N SER A 10 16.96 -14.40 8.86
CA SER A 10 15.90 -13.59 9.47
C SER A 10 16.06 -12.09 9.20
N ASN A 11 17.30 -11.61 9.16
CA ASN A 11 17.60 -10.20 8.87
C ASN A 11 17.34 -9.86 7.40
N PHE A 12 17.59 -10.80 6.49
CA PHE A 12 17.27 -10.64 5.07
C PHE A 12 15.74 -10.60 4.84
N ASP A 13 14.99 -11.50 5.47
CA ASP A 13 13.52 -11.51 5.37
C ASP A 13 12.89 -10.25 5.97
N TYR A 14 13.45 -9.76 7.08
CA TYR A 14 13.05 -8.50 7.67
C TYR A 14 13.37 -7.31 6.76
N ALA A 15 14.59 -7.25 6.20
CA ALA A 15 15.00 -6.20 5.28
C ALA A 15 14.14 -6.17 4.01
N ALA A 16 13.81 -7.33 3.45
CA ALA A 16 12.92 -7.46 2.30
C ALA A 16 11.49 -6.99 2.63
N SER A 17 10.97 -7.35 3.80
CA SER A 17 9.66 -6.87 4.28
C SER A 17 9.64 -5.35 4.46
N GLN A 18 10.68 -4.79 5.08
CA GLN A 18 10.87 -3.34 5.24
C GLN A 18 10.95 -2.63 3.89
N GLN A 19 11.70 -3.16 2.93
CA GLN A 19 11.81 -2.59 1.59
C GLN A 19 10.45 -2.60 0.88
N LYS A 20 9.71 -3.72 0.96
CA LYS A 20 8.35 -3.84 0.41
C LYS A 20 7.43 -2.78 1.00
N HIS A 21 7.45 -2.60 2.32
CA HIS A 21 6.65 -1.59 3.01
C HIS A 21 7.00 -0.16 2.56
N ARG A 22 8.30 0.17 2.50
CA ARG A 22 8.77 1.49 2.04
C ARG A 22 8.37 1.81 0.60
N ARG A 23 8.47 0.83 -0.31
CA ARG A 23 8.05 0.99 -1.71
C ARG A 23 6.54 1.25 -1.82
N LYS A 24 5.73 0.48 -1.08
CA LYS A 24 4.27 0.66 -1.02
C LYS A 24 3.93 2.09 -0.57
N ASN A 25 4.50 2.54 0.55
CA ASN A 25 4.21 3.88 1.09
C ASN A 25 4.70 4.99 0.15
N THR A 26 5.83 4.80 -0.53
CA THR A 26 6.34 5.77 -1.51
C THR A 26 5.38 5.98 -2.67
N ILE A 27 4.81 4.89 -3.22
CA ILE A 27 3.83 4.99 -4.31
C ILE A 27 2.62 5.80 -3.87
N TYR A 28 2.08 5.50 -2.67
CA TYR A 28 0.94 6.25 -2.14
C TYR A 28 1.27 7.72 -1.89
N LYS A 29 2.45 8.00 -1.33
CA LYS A 29 2.91 9.38 -1.14
C LYS A 29 2.93 10.16 -2.44
N ARG A 30 3.46 9.57 -3.52
CA ARG A 30 3.49 10.22 -4.84
C ARG A 30 2.09 10.45 -5.42
N ALA A 31 1.17 9.50 -5.24
CA ALA A 31 -0.21 9.66 -5.70
C ALA A 31 -0.96 10.76 -4.92
N ALA A 32 -0.74 10.85 -3.61
CA ALA A 32 -1.27 11.90 -2.75
C ALA A 32 -0.68 13.28 -3.11
N GLU A 33 0.65 13.38 -3.22
CA GLU A 33 1.34 14.61 -3.65
C GLU A 33 0.79 15.10 -5.00
N TYR A 34 0.68 14.21 -6.00
CA TYR A 34 0.13 14.56 -7.30
C TYR A 34 -1.32 15.05 -7.23
N SER A 35 -2.16 14.41 -6.42
CA SER A 35 -3.56 14.82 -6.25
C SER A 35 -3.66 16.25 -5.72
N LEU A 36 -2.85 16.58 -4.70
CA LEU A 36 -2.81 17.91 -4.08
C LEU A 36 -2.21 18.96 -5.03
N GLU A 37 -1.06 18.68 -5.62
CA GLU A 37 -0.32 19.64 -6.46
C GLU A 37 -1.04 19.94 -7.78
N CYS A 38 -1.64 18.92 -8.38
CA CYS A 38 -2.27 19.03 -9.71
C CYS A 38 -3.81 19.15 -9.65
N LYS A 39 -4.42 19.16 -8.46
CA LYS A 39 -5.89 19.16 -8.26
C LYS A 39 -6.58 18.05 -9.05
N ALA A 40 -5.97 16.86 -9.03
CA ALA A 40 -6.44 15.70 -9.77
C ALA A 40 -6.93 14.61 -8.81
N ASP A 41 -7.97 13.89 -9.20
CA ASP A 41 -8.39 12.69 -8.48
C ASP A 41 -7.44 11.53 -8.80
N THR A 42 -6.90 10.86 -7.78
CA THR A 42 -5.98 9.73 -7.96
C THR A 42 -6.48 8.50 -7.20
N LEU A 43 -6.32 7.34 -7.84
CA LEU A 43 -6.65 6.03 -7.29
C LEU A 43 -5.45 5.10 -7.51
N VAL A 44 -4.98 4.48 -6.43
CA VAL A 44 -3.93 3.46 -6.50
C VAL A 44 -4.38 2.21 -5.76
N ALA A 45 -4.50 1.10 -6.48
CA ALA A 45 -4.74 -0.22 -5.90
C ALA A 45 -3.48 -1.09 -6.02
N ILE A 46 -3.03 -1.67 -4.91
CA ILE A 46 -1.88 -2.57 -4.84
C ILE A 46 -2.33 -3.92 -4.33
N GLN A 47 -2.27 -4.95 -5.18
CA GLN A 47 -2.45 -6.34 -4.77
C GLN A 47 -1.10 -7.01 -4.49
N ILE A 48 -0.93 -7.54 -3.28
CA ILE A 48 0.19 -8.39 -2.94
C ILE A 48 -0.06 -9.78 -3.50
N ARG A 49 0.57 -10.12 -4.63
CA ARG A 49 0.39 -11.42 -5.33
C ARG A 49 0.51 -12.64 -4.42
N LYS A 50 1.42 -12.61 -3.43
CA LYS A 50 1.65 -13.72 -2.51
C LYS A 50 0.48 -13.96 -1.53
N THR A 51 -0.12 -12.89 -1.01
CA THR A 51 -1.13 -12.96 0.05
C THR A 51 -2.54 -12.69 -0.47
N GLY A 52 -2.67 -12.18 -1.70
CA GLY A 52 -3.93 -11.71 -2.26
C GLY A 52 -4.41 -10.37 -1.68
N GLU A 53 -3.77 -9.86 -0.63
CA GLU A 53 -4.16 -8.61 0.05
C GLU A 53 -4.15 -7.44 -0.93
N ILE A 54 -5.24 -6.70 -0.97
CA ILE A 54 -5.41 -5.50 -1.79
C ILE A 54 -5.39 -4.30 -0.85
N TYR A 55 -4.53 -3.33 -1.13
CA TYR A 55 -4.51 -2.02 -0.47
C TYR A 55 -4.97 -0.98 -1.48
N VAL A 56 -5.83 -0.05 -1.08
CA VAL A 56 -6.34 0.98 -2.00
C VAL A 56 -6.22 2.36 -1.38
N PHE A 57 -5.56 3.26 -2.09
CA PHE A 57 -5.60 4.69 -1.84
C PHE A 57 -6.56 5.36 -2.83
N ASP A 58 -7.46 6.18 -2.34
CA ASP A 58 -8.43 6.97 -3.11
C ASP A 58 -8.45 8.40 -2.58
N SER A 59 -7.96 9.36 -3.37
CA SER A 59 -7.89 10.77 -2.97
C SER A 59 -9.26 11.45 -2.87
N THR A 60 -10.31 10.82 -3.43
CA THR A 60 -11.67 11.38 -3.44
C THR A 60 -12.49 11.02 -2.21
N GLY A 61 -11.92 10.30 -1.25
CA GLY A 61 -12.64 9.82 -0.07
C GLY A 61 -13.62 8.70 -0.38
N GLY A 62 -13.35 7.88 -1.41
CA GLY A 62 -14.14 6.68 -1.72
C GLY A 62 -15.14 6.84 -2.88
N ARG A 63 -15.16 7.96 -3.60
CA ARG A 63 -16.04 8.13 -4.78
C ARG A 63 -15.67 7.15 -5.90
N TRP A 64 -14.38 6.92 -6.13
CA TRP A 64 -13.93 5.95 -7.12
C TRP A 64 -14.18 4.53 -6.66
N LEU A 65 -13.92 4.21 -5.39
CA LEU A 65 -14.27 2.91 -4.82
C LEU A 65 -15.78 2.61 -4.92
N GLY A 66 -16.62 3.61 -4.64
CA GLY A 66 -18.08 3.55 -4.82
C GLY A 66 -18.52 3.46 -6.28
N ALA A 67 -17.82 4.10 -7.23
CA ALA A 67 -18.06 3.92 -8.66
C ALA A 67 -17.59 2.55 -9.16
N LEU A 68 -16.55 1.99 -8.55
CA LEU A 68 -15.98 0.68 -8.84
C LEU A 68 -16.62 -0.45 -8.02
N SER A 69 -17.74 -0.21 -7.32
CA SER A 69 -18.49 -1.15 -6.46
C SER A 69 -18.87 -2.52 -7.08
N ARG A 70 -18.39 -2.83 -8.28
CA ARG A 70 -18.16 -4.21 -8.72
C ARG A 70 -17.03 -4.91 -7.94
N LEU A 71 -16.29 -4.22 -7.07
CA LEU A 71 -15.27 -4.76 -6.17
C LEU A 71 -15.82 -5.35 -4.86
N ASP A 72 -17.12 -5.17 -4.55
CA ASP A 72 -17.76 -5.82 -3.39
C ASP A 72 -17.75 -7.36 -3.46
N GLY A 73 -17.41 -7.93 -4.64
CA GLY A 73 -17.17 -9.36 -4.83
C GLY A 73 -15.70 -9.80 -4.74
N CYS A 74 -14.75 -8.90 -4.51
CA CYS A 74 -13.32 -9.25 -4.45
C CYS A 74 -12.93 -9.78 -3.07
N TYR A 75 -12.40 -11.01 -3.04
CA TYR A 75 -11.81 -11.61 -1.85
C TYR A 75 -10.29 -11.75 -2.01
N PRO A 76 -9.48 -11.35 -1.01
CA PRO A 76 -9.87 -10.72 0.26
C PRO A 76 -10.34 -9.26 0.08
N ARG A 77 -11.11 -8.77 1.06
CA ARG A 77 -11.63 -7.40 1.05
C ARG A 77 -10.47 -6.39 0.97
N PRO A 78 -10.53 -5.40 0.06
CA PRO A 78 -9.53 -4.35 0.00
C PRO A 78 -9.43 -3.55 1.31
N ILE A 79 -8.20 -3.24 1.72
CA ILE A 79 -7.89 -2.42 2.89
C ILE A 79 -7.72 -0.97 2.41
N PRO A 80 -8.56 -0.02 2.85
CA PRO A 80 -8.42 1.38 2.48
C PRO A 80 -7.18 2.00 3.12
N VAL A 81 -6.56 2.92 2.40
CA VAL A 81 -5.44 3.76 2.82
C VAL A 81 -5.89 5.20 2.64
N THR A 82 -5.89 5.96 3.73
CA THR A 82 -6.36 7.35 3.77
C THR A 82 -5.22 8.33 3.52
N MET A 83 -5.53 9.62 3.33
CA MET A 83 -4.51 10.66 3.16
C MET A 83 -3.68 10.81 4.43
N GLU A 84 -4.32 10.70 5.60
CA GLU A 84 -3.71 10.80 6.92
C GLU A 84 -2.72 9.65 7.17
N ASP A 85 -2.99 8.45 6.63
CA ASP A 85 -2.09 7.30 6.69
C ASP A 85 -0.80 7.52 5.87
N ILE A 86 -0.84 8.41 4.88
CA ILE A 86 0.26 8.63 3.93
C ILE A 86 1.08 9.87 4.30
N ILE A 87 0.39 10.97 4.64
CA ILE A 87 1.01 12.22 5.03
C ILE A 87 0.46 12.63 6.40
N PRO A 88 1.16 12.30 7.49
CA PRO A 88 0.70 12.61 8.84
C PRO A 88 0.62 14.12 9.05
N GLY A 89 -0.55 14.63 9.47
CA GLY A 89 -0.74 16.02 9.87
C GLY A 89 -1.11 17.01 8.76
N ILE A 90 -1.60 16.51 7.62
CA ILE A 90 -2.41 17.31 6.69
C ILE A 90 -3.85 17.36 7.21
#